data_AF-A0A554MM07-F1
#
_entry.id   AF-A0A554MM07-F1
#
_cell.length_a   1.000
_cell.length_b   1.000
_cell.length_c   1.000
_cell.angle_alpha   90.00
_cell.angle_beta   90.00
_cell.angle_gamma   90.00
#
_symmetry.space_group_name_H-M   'P 1'
#
loop_
_entity.id
_entity.type
_entity.pdbx_description
1 polymer ?
#
loop_
_entity_poly.entity_id
_entity_poly.type
_entity_poly.pdbx_seq_one_letter_code
_entity_poly.pdbx_strand_id
1 'polypeptide(L)'
;MKLSLKTASVVLGYIGSVSAVVLLWRESFMLTLTLFVISALMLVVLRSKKITAVYVFVALWGPLTEAIAIAKGVWRYESPDFFGLPLWLPFLWGAASIVITYSYEYLSRFKDKK
;
A
#
# COMPACT_ATOMS: atom_id res chain seq x y z
N MET A 1 -20.05 -15.07 -11.09
CA MET A 1 -18.80 -14.33 -11.39
C MET A 1 -17.65 -15.01 -10.66
N LYS A 2 -16.77 -15.74 -11.35
CA LYS A 2 -15.60 -16.35 -10.69
C LYS A 2 -14.59 -15.25 -10.38
N LEU A 3 -14.21 -15.09 -9.12
CA LEU A 3 -13.19 -14.14 -8.71
C LEU A 3 -11.85 -14.59 -9.29
N SER A 4 -11.18 -13.72 -10.07
CA SER A 4 -9.86 -14.05 -10.59
C SER A 4 -8.83 -14.08 -9.46
N LEU A 5 -7.80 -14.92 -9.56
CA LEU A 5 -6.72 -14.98 -8.56
C LEU A 5 -6.11 -13.60 -8.28
N LYS A 6 -5.95 -12.76 -9.32
CA LYS A 6 -5.47 -11.38 -9.21
C LYS A 6 -6.41 -10.48 -8.41
N THR A 7 -7.71 -10.62 -8.61
CA THR A 7 -8.70 -9.84 -7.86
C THR A 7 -8.73 -10.28 -6.40
N ALA A 8 -8.70 -11.60 -6.16
CA ALA A 8 -8.62 -12.16 -4.82
C ALA A 8 -7.38 -11.68 -4.07
N SER A 9 -6.20 -11.70 -4.70
CA SER A 9 -4.95 -11.26 -4.06
C SER A 9 -4.98 -9.78 -3.67
N VAL A 10 -5.58 -8.91 -4.48
CA VAL A 10 -5.67 -7.48 -4.17
C VAL A 10 -6.66 -7.22 -3.04
N VAL A 11 -7.82 -7.89 -3.05
CA VAL A 11 -8.82 -7.74 -1.98
C VAL A 11 -8.28 -8.27 -0.64
N LEU A 12 -7.70 -9.46 -0.64
CA LEU A 12 -7.11 -10.06 0.57
C LEU A 12 -5.91 -9.25 1.05
N GLY A 13 -5.06 -8.77 0.15
CA GLY A 13 -3.92 -7.92 0.49
C GLY A 13 -4.35 -6.57 1.08
N TYR A 14 -5.43 -5.97 0.58
CA TYR A 14 -6.01 -4.76 1.16
C TYR A 14 -6.52 -4.99 2.59
N ILE A 15 -7.37 -6.00 2.78
CA ILE A 15 -7.90 -6.36 4.10
C ILE A 15 -6.76 -6.70 5.07
N GLY A 16 -5.78 -7.48 4.61
CA GLY A 16 -4.61 -7.85 5.40
C GLY A 16 -3.76 -6.65 5.79
N SER A 17 -3.56 -5.68 4.88
CA SER A 17 -2.77 -4.47 5.17
C SER A 17 -3.43 -3.61 6.25
N VAL A 18 -4.74 -3.39 6.15
CA VAL A 18 -5.49 -2.61 7.16
C VAL A 18 -5.51 -3.35 8.50
N SER A 19 -5.75 -4.66 8.48
CA SER A 19 -5.75 -5.48 9.69
C SER A 19 -4.38 -5.47 10.38
N ALA A 20 -3.29 -5.56 9.61
CA ALA A 20 -1.93 -5.47 10.13
C ALA A 20 -1.69 -4.13 10.83
N VAL A 21 -2.09 -3.00 10.24
CA VAL A 21 -1.96 -1.68 10.87
C VAL A 21 -2.73 -1.64 12.20
N VAL A 22 -4.00 -2.06 12.21
CA VAL A 22 -4.82 -2.04 13.43
C VAL A 22 -4.22 -2.89 14.55
N LEU A 23 -3.67 -4.06 14.23
CA LEU A 23 -3.17 -5.01 15.22
C LEU A 23 -1.72 -4.75 15.65
N LEU A 24 -0.89 -4.17 14.78
CA LEU A 24 0.56 -4.11 14.95
C LEU A 24 1.12 -2.68 14.95
N TRP A 25 0.30 -1.62 14.98
CA TRP A 25 0.80 -0.23 14.93
C TRP A 25 1.81 0.13 16.03
N ARG A 26 1.78 -0.55 17.18
CA ARG A 26 2.76 -0.39 18.27
C ARG A 26 4.08 -1.13 18.01
N GLU A 27 4.06 -2.16 17.17
CA GLU A 27 5.20 -3.03 16.87
C GLU A 27 5.74 -2.71 15.47
N SER A 28 6.36 -1.52 15.33
CA SER A 28 6.68 -0.94 14.02
C SER A 28 7.46 -1.88 13.09
N PHE A 29 8.45 -2.61 13.62
CA PHE A 29 9.24 -3.56 12.83
C PHE A 29 8.40 -4.72 12.29
N MET A 30 7.53 -5.32 13.12
CA MET A 30 6.66 -6.43 12.72
C MET A 30 5.62 -5.98 11.69
N LEU A 31 5.07 -4.77 11.88
CA LEU A 31 4.16 -4.17 10.90
C LEU A 31 4.87 -3.90 9.56
N THR A 32 6.10 -3.38 9.59
CA THR A 32 6.90 -3.12 8.39
C THR A 32 7.12 -4.42 7.59
N LEU A 33 7.58 -5.48 8.25
CA LEU A 33 7.79 -6.78 7.61
C LEU A 33 6.49 -7.35 7.04
N THR A 34 5.39 -7.24 7.80
CA THR A 34 4.07 -7.73 7.37
C THR A 34 3.58 -7.01 6.12
N LEU A 35 3.63 -5.68 6.08
CA LEU A 35 3.21 -4.90 4.92
C LEU A 35 4.10 -5.13 3.70
N PHE A 36 5.42 -5.26 3.91
CA PHE A 36 6.35 -5.62 2.85
C PHE A 36 6.01 -6.99 2.23
N VAL A 37 5.76 -8.01 3.04
CA VAL A 37 5.41 -9.36 2.55
C VAL A 37 4.07 -9.32 1.82
N ILE A 38 3.05 -8.66 2.37
CA ILE A 38 1.74 -8.53 1.73
C ILE A 38 1.85 -7.84 0.37
N SER A 39 2.55 -6.70 0.30
CA SER A 39 2.69 -5.95 -0.96
C SER A 39 3.54 -6.71 -1.98
N ALA A 40 4.63 -7.37 -1.56
CA ALA A 40 5.45 -8.21 -2.42
C ALA A 40 4.63 -9.37 -3.02
N LEU A 41 3.83 -10.07 -2.21
CA LEU A 41 2.95 -11.14 -2.69
C LEU A 41 1.93 -10.63 -3.72
N MET A 42 1.29 -9.47 -3.46
CA MET A 42 0.39 -8.85 -4.44
C MET A 42 1.12 -8.57 -5.77
N LEU A 43 2.30 -7.98 -5.73
CA LEU A 43 3.09 -7.68 -6.94
C LEU A 43 3.48 -8.94 -7.71
N VAL A 44 3.90 -9.99 -7.00
CA VAL A 44 4.27 -11.30 -7.59
C VAL A 44 3.07 -11.96 -8.27
N VAL A 45 1.87 -11.87 -7.71
CA VAL A 45 0.63 -12.41 -8.32
C VAL A 45 0.18 -11.56 -9.51
N LEU A 46 0.27 -10.23 -9.40
CA LEU A 46 -0.18 -9.32 -10.46
C LEU A 46 0.73 -9.34 -11.68
N ARG A 47 2.04 -9.46 -11.49
CA ARG A 47 3.10 -9.46 -12.52
C ARG A 47 3.00 -8.28 -13.50
N SER A 48 2.61 -7.10 -13.02
CA SER A 48 2.42 -5.90 -13.84
C SER A 48 3.54 -4.89 -13.58
N LYS A 49 4.39 -4.65 -14.59
CA LYS A 49 5.47 -3.65 -14.51
C LYS A 49 4.94 -2.25 -14.19
N LYS A 50 3.77 -1.90 -14.74
CA LYS A 50 3.12 -0.61 -14.49
C LYS A 50 2.72 -0.47 -13.01
N ILE A 51 2.05 -1.49 -12.45
CA ILE A 51 1.66 -1.48 -11.03
C ILE A 51 2.91 -1.45 -10.14
N THR A 52 3.95 -2.21 -10.47
CA THR A 52 5.23 -2.17 -9.73
C THR A 52 5.90 -0.79 -9.79
N ALA A 53 5.92 -0.13 -10.96
CA ALA A 53 6.49 1.21 -11.08
C ALA A 53 5.72 2.24 -10.24
N VAL A 54 4.38 2.19 -10.27
CA VAL A 54 3.52 3.05 -9.44
C VAL A 54 3.70 2.74 -7.94
N TYR A 55 3.85 1.46 -7.56
CA TYR A 55 4.19 1.07 -6.20
C TYR A 55 5.46 1.74 -5.71
N VAL A 56 6.56 1.62 -6.45
CA VAL A 56 7.85 2.20 -6.06
C VAL A 56 7.76 3.72 -5.97
N PHE A 57 7.11 4.36 -6.95
CA PHE A 57 6.92 5.81 -6.94
C PHE A 57 6.14 6.26 -5.69
N VAL A 58 4.97 5.68 -5.44
CA VAL A 58 4.10 6.11 -4.33
C VAL A 58 4.68 5.73 -2.97
N ALA A 59 5.37 4.59 -2.85
CA ALA A 59 6.06 4.18 -1.62
C ALA A 59 7.15 5.17 -1.20
N LEU A 60 7.78 5.87 -2.15
CA LEU A 60 8.78 6.90 -1.87
C LEU A 60 8.12 8.26 -1.64
N TRP A 61 7.29 8.70 -2.58
CA TRP A 61 6.74 10.06 -2.57
C TRP A 61 5.63 10.26 -1.53
N GLY A 62 4.85 9.22 -1.19
CA GLY A 62 3.83 9.28 -0.15
C GLY A 62 4.39 9.71 1.20
N PRO A 63 5.34 8.96 1.80
CA PRO A 63 5.98 9.35 3.05
C PRO A 63 6.70 10.70 2.98
N LEU A 64 7.30 11.06 1.84
CA LEU A 64 7.94 12.37 1.66
C LEU A 64 6.93 13.53 1.74
N THR A 65 5.74 13.36 1.16
CA THR A 65 4.68 14.38 1.28
C THR A 65 4.20 14.51 2.72
N GLU A 66 4.09 13.39 3.45
CA GLU A 66 3.76 13.43 4.88
C GLU A 66 4.86 14.04 5.74
N ALA A 67 6.13 13.83 5.39
CA ALA A 67 7.26 14.44 6.09
C ALA A 67 7.14 15.97 6.16
N ILE A 68 6.67 16.61 5.09
CA ILE A 68 6.43 18.06 5.04
C ILE A 68 5.34 18.46 6.04
N ALA A 69 4.22 17.74 6.07
CA ALA A 69 3.12 18.01 6.99
C ALA A 69 3.53 17.82 8.47
N ILE A 70 4.28 16.75 8.76
CA ILE A 70 4.82 16.47 10.10
C ILE A 70 5.83 17.54 10.53
N ALA A 71 6.72 17.96 9.63
CA ALA A 71 7.69 19.03 9.90
C ALA A 71 7.01 20.38 10.20
N LYS A 72 5.82 20.60 9.67
CA LYS A 72 4.97 21.77 9.98
C LYS A 72 4.05 21.57 11.18
N GLY A 73 4.07 20.39 11.81
CA GLY A 73 3.26 20.08 12.97
C GLY A 73 1.77 19.93 12.67
N VAL A 74 1.38 19.68 11.42
CA VAL A 74 -0.04 19.55 11.02
C VAL A 74 -0.65 18.29 11.65
N TRP A 75 0.09 17.19 11.68
CA TRP A 75 -0.22 15.99 12.45
C TRP A 75 1.06 15.26 12.86
N ARG A 76 0.91 14.23 13.69
CA ARG A 76 2.01 13.36 14.16
C ARG A 76 1.53 11.92 14.23
N TYR A 77 2.46 10.99 14.01
CA TYR A 77 2.25 9.58 14.30
C TYR A 77 2.41 9.31 15.79
N GLU A 78 1.54 8.45 16.33
CA GLU A 78 1.58 8.06 17.74
C GLU A 78 2.85 7.24 18.08
N SER A 79 3.29 6.40 17.15
CA SER A 79 4.50 5.59 17.27
C SER A 79 5.45 5.85 16.09
N PRO A 80 6.19 6.97 16.10
CA PRO A 80 7.13 7.32 15.04
C PRO A 80 8.47 6.57 15.20
N ASP A 81 9.19 6.39 14.09
CA ASP A 81 10.54 5.81 14.11
C ASP A 81 11.60 6.85 13.70
N PHE A 82 11.59 7.31 12.44
CA PHE A 82 12.63 8.16 11.87
C PHE A 82 12.04 9.45 11.29
N PHE A 83 12.59 10.61 11.70
CA PHE A 83 12.07 11.93 11.32
C PHE A 83 10.55 12.12 11.55
N GLY A 84 9.99 11.47 12.57
CA GLY A 84 8.56 11.51 12.87
C GLY A 84 7.69 10.59 12.01
N LEU A 85 8.29 9.83 11.07
CA LEU A 85 7.62 8.87 10.22
C LEU A 85 7.84 7.44 10.75
N PRO A 86 6.81 6.57 10.70
CA PRO A 86 6.98 5.15 10.95
C PRO A 86 7.68 4.42 9.79
N LEU A 87 8.49 3.42 10.10
CA LEU A 87 9.20 2.58 9.12
C LEU A 87 8.25 1.83 8.17
N TRP A 88 7.04 1.51 8.64
CA TRP A 88 6.04 0.79 7.86
C TRP A 88 5.33 1.67 6.81
N LEU A 89 5.44 2.98 6.92
CA LEU A 89 4.67 3.94 6.13
C LEU A 89 4.91 3.85 4.60
N PRO A 90 6.16 3.73 4.10
CA PRO A 90 6.41 3.50 2.68
C PRO A 90 5.65 2.31 2.10
N PHE A 91 5.58 1.20 2.84
CA PHE A 91 4.95 -0.03 2.39
C PHE A 91 3.43 0.07 2.41
N LEU A 92 2.85 0.82 3.34
CA LEU A 92 1.40 1.10 3.34
C LEU A 92 1.00 1.95 2.14
N TRP A 93 1.74 3.03 1.86
CA TRP A 93 1.52 3.88 0.68
C TRP A 93 1.63 3.09 -0.63
N GLY A 94 2.65 2.23 -0.73
CA GLY A 94 2.79 1.33 -1.87
C GLY A 94 1.62 0.35 -1.98
N ALA A 95 1.22 -0.31 -0.90
CA ALA A 95 0.08 -1.23 -0.89
C ALA A 95 -1.22 -0.54 -1.34
N ALA A 96 -1.46 0.69 -0.88
CA ALA A 96 -2.58 1.51 -1.32
C ALA A 96 -2.53 1.78 -2.84
N SER A 97 -1.36 2.09 -3.39
CA SER A 97 -1.21 2.36 -4.83
C SER A 97 -1.50 1.13 -5.70
N ILE A 98 -1.17 -0.08 -5.22
CA ILE A 98 -1.53 -1.34 -5.89
C ILE A 98 -3.05 -1.46 -6.02
N VAL A 99 -3.78 -1.26 -4.92
CA VAL A 99 -5.24 -1.36 -4.88
C VAL A 99 -5.88 -0.34 -5.82
N ILE A 100 -5.44 0.93 -5.75
CA ILE A 100 -5.99 2.01 -6.58
C ILE A 100 -5.74 1.75 -8.06
N THR A 101 -4.49 1.44 -8.43
CA THR A 101 -4.10 1.24 -9.83
C THR A 101 -4.77 0.00 -10.42
N TYR A 102 -4.83 -1.10 -9.66
CA TYR A 102 -5.53 -2.30 -10.09
C TYR A 102 -7.04 -2.05 -10.25
N SER A 103 -7.66 -1.32 -9.33
CA SER A 103 -9.08 -0.99 -9.42
C SER A 103 -9.39 -0.17 -10.67
N TYR A 104 -8.55 0.80 -11.00
CA TYR A 104 -8.66 1.57 -12.24
C TYR A 104 -8.57 0.66 -13.49
N GLU A 105 -7.56 -0.21 -13.56
CA GLU A 105 -7.39 -1.15 -14.68
C GLU A 105 -8.49 -2.20 -14.77
N TYR A 106 -9.10 -2.56 -13.64
CA TYR A 106 -10.23 -3.46 -13.60
C TYR A 106 -11.49 -2.79 -14.16
N LEU A 107 -11.78 -1.56 -13.71
CA LEU A 107 -12.94 -0.79 -14.13
C LEU A 107 -12.86 -0.35 -15.60
N SER A 108 -11.67 -0.03 -16.11
CA SER A 108 -11.49 0.39 -17.50
C SER A 108 -11.92 -0.68 -18.51
N ARG A 109 -11.80 -1.97 -18.17
CA ARG A 109 -12.23 -3.10 -19.02
C ARG A 109 -13.72 -3.13 -19.33
N PHE A 110 -14.53 -2.41 -18.56
CA PHE A 110 -15.97 -2.28 -18.78
C PHE A 110 -16.31 -1.05 -19.63
N LYS A 111 -15.39 -0.09 -19.76
CA LYS A 111 -15.57 1.12 -20.55
C LYS A 111 -15.42 0.85 -22.05
N ASP A 112 -14.51 -0.05 -22.42
CA ASP A 112 -14.20 -0.41 -23.81
C ASP A 112 -15.21 -1.41 -24.44
N LYS A 113 -16.30 -1.74 -23.75
CA LYS A 113 -17.35 -2.67 -24.21
C LYS A 113 -18.65 -1.99 -24.63
N LYS A 114 -18.65 -0.66 -24.77
CA LYS A 114 -19.73 0.12 -25.37
C LYS A 114 -19.26 0.65 -26.71
#